data_AF-Q8KWE7-F1
#
_entry.id   AF-Q8KWE7-F1
#
_cell.length_a   1.000
_cell.length_b   1.000
_cell.length_c   1.000
_cell.angle_alpha   90.00
_cell.angle_beta   90.00
_cell.angle_gamma   90.00
#
_symmetry.space_group_name_H-M   'P 1'
#
loop_
_entity.id
_entity.type
_entity.pdbx_description
1 polymer ?
#
loop_
_entity_poly.entity_id
_entity_poly.type
_entity_poly.pdbx_seq_one_letter_code
_entity_poly.pdbx_strand_id
1 'polypeptide(L)'
;ARLTLAISSDQLHFVPSNAMVRIGGNTIFGAKSVEFIPPQAPSPTSLRPDAHVQASAVQLEVNTLFQSLMDLLHKVDPVELNGTLSALAEGLRGHGDDFGSLL
;
A
#
# COMPACT_ATOMS: atom_id res chain seq x y z
N ALA A 1 15.13 13.47 1.69
CA ALA A 1 15.51 13.54 0.25
C ALA A 1 14.78 14.71 -0.40
N ARG A 2 15.31 15.26 -1.51
CA ARG A 2 14.68 16.35 -2.28
C ARG A 2 14.77 16.00 -3.77
N LEU A 3 13.67 16.20 -4.49
CA LEU A 3 13.62 16.08 -5.95
C LEU A 3 13.48 17.47 -6.55
N THR A 4 14.36 17.82 -7.48
CA THR A 4 14.30 19.08 -8.24
C THR A 4 13.71 18.77 -9.61
N LEU A 5 12.66 19.49 -10.00
CA LEU A 5 11.97 19.28 -11.27
C LEU A 5 12.36 20.39 -12.24
N ALA A 6 12.75 20.02 -13.44
CA ALA A 6 12.82 20.93 -14.56
C ALA A 6 11.42 21.01 -15.18
N ILE A 7 10.73 22.14 -14.99
CA ILE A 7 9.40 22.39 -15.54
C ILE A 7 9.50 23.57 -16.50
N SER A 8 8.80 23.47 -17.63
CA SER A 8 8.71 24.56 -18.59
C SER A 8 8.02 25.77 -17.94
N SER A 9 8.69 26.92 -17.88
CA SER A 9 8.20 28.10 -17.15
C SER A 9 6.89 28.65 -17.74
N ASP A 10 6.70 28.51 -19.04
CA ASP A 10 5.47 28.80 -19.76
C ASP A 10 4.32 27.85 -19.41
N GLN A 11 4.55 26.74 -18.72
CA GLN A 11 3.48 25.82 -18.27
C GLN A 11 3.14 26.02 -16.78
N LEU A 12 4.04 26.63 -16.01
CA LEU A 12 3.90 26.77 -14.55
C LEU A 12 2.67 27.60 -14.16
N HIS A 13 2.25 28.51 -15.03
CA HIS A 13 1.10 29.37 -14.80
C HIS A 13 -0.24 28.61 -14.75
N PHE A 14 -0.29 27.40 -15.32
CA PHE A 14 -1.47 26.52 -15.24
C PHE A 14 -1.60 25.78 -13.91
N VAL A 15 -0.56 25.80 -13.07
CA VAL A 15 -0.56 25.06 -11.80
C VAL A 15 -0.84 26.02 -10.64
N PRO A 16 -1.94 25.85 -9.89
CA PRO A 16 -2.20 26.66 -8.70
C PRO A 16 -1.08 26.50 -7.66
N SER A 17 -0.75 27.58 -6.95
CA SER A 17 0.32 27.60 -5.93
C SER A 17 0.10 26.63 -4.76
N ASN A 18 -1.16 26.24 -4.52
CA ASN A 18 -1.56 25.28 -3.50
C ASN A 18 -1.85 23.87 -4.07
N ALA A 19 -1.42 23.58 -5.30
CA ALA A 19 -1.50 22.23 -5.86
C ALA A 19 -0.66 21.26 -5.02
N MET A 20 -1.23 20.10 -4.72
CA MET A 20 -0.51 19.02 -4.04
C MET A 20 0.29 18.23 -5.06
N VAL A 21 1.35 17.57 -4.60
CA VAL A 21 2.20 16.75 -5.46
C VAL A 21 2.24 15.32 -4.92
N ARG A 22 2.19 14.34 -5.82
CA ARG A 22 2.47 12.94 -5.50
C ARG A 22 3.40 12.31 -6.51
N ILE A 23 4.12 11.28 -6.07
CA ILE A 23 4.85 10.37 -6.96
C ILE A 23 3.90 9.22 -7.30
N GLY A 24 3.52 9.12 -8.56
CA GLY A 24 2.64 8.09 -9.10
C GLY A 24 3.33 7.27 -10.18
N GLY A 25 2.77 6.12 -10.51
CA GLY A 25 3.19 5.34 -11.68
C GLY A 25 1.95 4.82 -12.38
N ASN A 26 1.83 5.04 -13.70
CA ASN A 26 0.70 4.55 -14.49
C ASN A 26 0.73 3.02 -14.67
N THR A 27 1.78 2.35 -14.22
CA THR A 27 2.01 0.92 -14.40
C THR A 27 2.69 0.33 -13.16
N ILE A 28 2.55 -0.98 -12.97
CA ILE A 28 3.10 -1.69 -11.81
C ILE A 28 4.63 -1.81 -11.89
N PHE A 29 5.21 -1.77 -13.10
CA PHE A 29 6.65 -1.97 -13.34
C PHE A 29 7.33 -0.81 -14.10
N GLY A 30 6.62 0.27 -14.41
CA GLY A 30 7.14 1.34 -15.25
C GLY A 30 7.64 2.56 -14.48
N ALA A 31 8.05 3.56 -15.24
CA ALA A 31 8.61 4.79 -14.71
C ALA A 31 7.60 5.51 -13.81
N LYS A 32 8.12 6.01 -12.68
CA LYS A 32 7.37 6.88 -11.77
C LYS A 32 7.40 8.31 -12.30
N SER A 33 6.29 9.01 -12.21
CA SER A 33 6.12 10.40 -12.58
C SER A 33 5.74 11.24 -11.36
N VAL A 34 5.95 12.55 -11.46
CA VAL A 34 5.46 13.51 -10.47
C VAL A 34 4.18 14.11 -11.01
N GLU A 35 3.10 13.98 -10.24
CA GLU A 35 1.78 14.47 -10.60
C GLU A 35 1.41 15.67 -9.74
N PHE A 36 0.95 16.75 -10.38
CA PHE A 36 0.33 17.89 -9.73
C PHE A 36 -1.17 17.65 -9.64
N ILE A 37 -1.71 17.65 -8.43
CA ILE A 37 -3.13 17.41 -8.16
C ILE A 37 -3.84 18.75 -8.02
N PRO A 38 -4.86 19.03 -8.85
CA PRO A 38 -5.71 20.21 -8.68
C PRO A 38 -6.36 20.20 -7.29
N PRO A 39 -6.20 21.25 -6.48
CA PRO A 39 -6.85 21.34 -5.18
C PRO A 39 -8.35 21.60 -5.35
N GLN A 40 -9.15 21.25 -4.34
CA GLN A 40 -10.60 21.53 -4.35
C GLN A 40 -10.92 23.03 -4.47
N ALA A 41 -10.07 23.88 -3.88
CA ALA A 41 -10.13 25.33 -3.98
C ALA A 41 -8.80 25.86 -4.55
N PRO A 42 -8.70 26.09 -5.87
CA PRO A 42 -7.51 26.64 -6.50
C PRO A 42 -7.17 28.03 -5.98
N SER A 43 -5.91 28.22 -5.58
CA SER A 43 -5.38 29.56 -5.31
C SER A 43 -5.41 30.41 -6.59
N PRO A 44 -5.74 31.71 -6.50
CA PRO A 44 -5.69 32.63 -7.64
C PRO A 44 -4.26 32.89 -8.15
N THR A 45 -3.24 32.49 -7.37
CA THR A 45 -1.84 32.61 -7.75
C THR A 45 -1.29 31.25 -8.20
N SER A 46 -0.54 31.25 -9.30
CA SER A 46 0.13 30.05 -9.81
C SER A 46 1.44 29.77 -9.07
N LEU A 47 1.96 28.55 -9.21
CA LEU A 47 3.31 28.22 -8.80
C LEU A 47 4.33 29.12 -9.50
N ARG A 48 5.46 29.34 -8.82
CA ARG A 48 6.58 30.14 -9.30
C ARG A 48 7.83 29.28 -9.38
N PRO A 49 8.82 29.66 -10.22
CA PRO A 49 10.15 29.06 -10.16
C PRO A 49 10.66 29.02 -8.70
N ASP A 50 11.39 27.95 -8.38
CA ASP A 50 11.96 27.68 -7.05
C ASP A 50 10.95 27.47 -5.91
N ALA A 51 9.65 27.35 -6.22
CA ALA A 51 8.65 26.99 -5.22
C ALA A 51 8.90 25.58 -4.65
N HIS A 52 8.78 25.46 -3.33
CA HIS A 52 8.84 24.19 -2.63
C HIS A 52 7.42 23.67 -2.35
N VAL A 53 7.10 22.50 -2.90
CA VAL A 53 5.82 21.84 -2.68
C VAL A 53 6.06 20.56 -1.87
N GLN A 54 5.26 20.37 -0.82
CA GLN A 54 5.33 19.15 -0.03
C GLN A 54 4.63 18.01 -0.77
N ALA A 55 5.36 16.91 -1.00
CA ALA A 55 4.77 15.70 -1.51
C ALA A 55 4.05 14.98 -0.38
N SER A 56 2.72 14.96 -0.42
CA SER A 56 1.90 14.13 0.47
C SER A 56 2.08 12.66 0.10
N ALA A 57 2.54 11.88 1.09
CA ALA A 57 2.93 10.47 1.08
C ALA A 57 2.73 9.68 -0.23
N VAL A 58 3.85 9.15 -0.72
CA VAL A 58 3.97 8.15 -1.80
C VAL A 58 2.87 7.09 -1.67
N GLN A 59 2.19 6.78 -2.79
CA GLN A 59 1.16 5.74 -2.83
C GLN A 59 1.74 4.45 -2.27
N LEU A 60 0.98 3.76 -1.40
CA LEU A 60 1.32 2.48 -0.79
C LEU A 60 1.93 1.55 -1.84
N GLU A 61 3.25 1.33 -1.78
CA GLU A 61 3.96 0.58 -2.80
C GLU A 61 3.54 -0.89 -2.74
N VAL A 62 3.34 -1.56 -3.88
CA VAL A 62 3.00 -3.00 -3.92
C VAL A 62 4.06 -3.86 -3.20
N ASN A 63 5.31 -3.38 -3.14
CA ASN A 63 6.37 -3.98 -2.34
C ASN A 63 5.99 -4.16 -0.87
N THR A 64 5.34 -3.17 -0.23
CA THR A 64 4.89 -3.31 1.17
C THR A 64 3.71 -4.25 1.31
N LEU A 65 2.84 -4.38 0.29
CA LEU A 65 1.76 -5.37 0.32
C LEU A 65 2.29 -6.80 0.20
N PHE A 66 3.25 -7.05 -0.70
CA PHE A 66 3.89 -8.35 -0.83
C PHE A 66 4.65 -8.73 0.45
N GLN A 67 5.37 -7.76 1.04
CA GLN A 67 6.03 -7.95 2.34
C GLN A 67 5.02 -8.24 3.45
N SER A 68 3.90 -7.51 3.51
CA SER A 68 2.86 -7.72 4.53
C SER A 68 2.20 -9.09 4.41
N LEU A 69 2.00 -9.59 3.18
CA LEU A 69 1.51 -10.94 2.94
C LEU A 69 2.53 -11.99 3.40
N MET A 70 3.81 -11.83 3.06
CA MET A 70 4.87 -12.74 3.49
C MET A 70 5.04 -12.74 5.01
N ASP A 71 4.96 -11.58 5.66
CA ASP A 71 5.05 -11.46 7.12
C ASP A 71 3.84 -12.12 7.82
N LEU A 72 2.64 -12.05 7.21
CA LEU A 72 1.46 -12.75 7.71
C LEU A 72 1.59 -14.27 7.55
N LEU A 73 2.09 -14.73 6.39
CA LEU A 73 2.32 -16.14 6.13
C LEU A 73 3.41 -16.72 7.05
N HIS A 74 4.43 -15.95 7.42
CA HIS A 74 5.44 -16.35 8.41
C HIS A 74 4.91 -16.38 9.85
N LYS A 75 3.84 -15.65 10.17
CA LYS A 75 3.19 -15.66 11.50
C LYS A 75 2.30 -16.87 11.72
N VAL A 76 1.95 -17.60 10.67
CA VAL A 76 1.30 -18.90 10.77
C VAL A 76 2.40 -19.95 10.85
N ASP A 77 2.71 -20.44 12.05
CA ASP A 77 3.63 -21.56 12.20
C ASP A 77 2.93 -22.85 11.72
N PRO A 78 3.35 -23.45 10.59
CA PRO A 78 2.71 -24.67 10.09
C PRO A 78 2.85 -25.85 11.08
N VAL A 79 3.82 -25.80 12.00
CA VAL A 79 4.01 -26.81 13.06
C VAL A 79 2.91 -26.69 14.12
N GLU A 80 2.57 -25.48 14.57
CA GLU A 80 1.48 -25.28 15.55
C GLU A 80 0.10 -25.61 14.96
N LEU A 81 -0.12 -25.30 13.69
CA LEU A 81 -1.34 -25.68 12.99
C LEU A 81 -1.46 -27.20 12.86
N ASN A 82 -0.37 -27.89 12.49
CA ASN A 82 -0.36 -29.35 12.44
C ASN A 82 -0.62 -29.95 13.83
N GLY A 83 0.02 -29.43 14.88
CA GLY A 83 -0.20 -29.85 16.26
C GLY A 83 -1.65 -29.72 16.71
N THR A 84 -2.30 -28.60 16.37
CA THR A 84 -3.72 -28.37 16.71
C THR A 84 -4.66 -29.30 15.94
N LEU A 85 -4.42 -29.49 14.64
CA LEU A 85 -5.19 -30.43 13.80
C LEU A 85 -5.00 -31.88 14.25
N SER A 86 -3.78 -32.26 14.65
CA SER A 86 -3.49 -33.58 15.21
C SER A 86 -4.15 -33.78 16.57
N ALA A 87 -4.13 -32.78 17.45
CA ALA A 87 -4.81 -32.86 18.74
C ALA A 87 -6.33 -32.98 18.60
N LEU A 88 -6.94 -32.25 17.65
CA LEU A 88 -8.35 -32.40 17.29
C LEU A 88 -8.65 -33.78 16.70
N ALA A 89 -7.81 -34.25 15.78
CA ALA A 89 -7.97 -35.55 15.16
C ALA A 89 -7.80 -36.69 16.17
N GLU A 90 -6.88 -36.58 17.13
CA GLU A 90 -6.68 -37.55 18.21
C GLU A 90 -7.82 -37.50 19.23
N GLY A 91 -8.29 -36.30 19.60
CA GLY A 91 -9.49 -36.14 20.43
C GLY A 91 -10.74 -36.73 19.76
N LEU A 92 -10.84 -36.70 18.44
CA LEU A 92 -11.93 -37.35 17.71
C LEU A 92 -11.67 -38.87 17.52
N ARG A 93 -10.41 -39.27 17.37
CA ARG A 93 -9.95 -40.66 17.20
C ARG A 93 -9.79 -41.34 18.55
N GLY A 94 -10.94 -41.70 19.13
CA GLY A 94 -11.04 -42.35 20.43
C GLY A 94 -12.42 -42.20 21.04
N HIS A 95 -13.14 -41.15 20.63
CA HIS A 95 -14.56 -40.93 20.95
C HIS A 95 -15.50 -41.24 19.77
N GLY A 96 -14.98 -41.77 18.65
CA GLY A 96 -15.80 -42.18 17.51
C GLY A 96 -16.83 -43.26 17.86
N ASP A 97 -16.48 -44.17 18.77
CA ASP A 97 -17.40 -45.19 19.28
C ASP A 97 -18.45 -44.59 20.25
N ASP A 98 -18.09 -43.56 21.03
CA ASP A 98 -19.02 -42.82 21.91
C ASP A 98 -20.06 -41.99 21.11
N PHE A 99 -19.64 -41.39 19.98
CA PHE A 99 -20.54 -40.67 19.07
C PHE A 99 -21.35 -41.61 18.17
N GLY A 100 -20.81 -42.78 17.84
CA GLY A 100 -21.51 -43.82 17.06
C GLY A 100 -22.64 -44.50 17.84
N SER A 101 -22.61 -44.50 19.18
CA SER A 101 -23.70 -45.05 20.01
C SER A 101 -24.84 -44.07 20.29
N LEU A 102 -24.74 -42.81 19.83
CA LEU A 102 -25.77 -41.77 19.98
C LEU A 102 -26.62 -41.54 18.71
N LEU A 103 -26.34 -42.26 17.61
CA LEU A 103 -27.20 -42.35 16.42
C LEU A 103 -27.89 -43.71 16.35
#